data_AF-A0A932L6I7-F1
#
_entry.id   AF-A0A932L6I7-F1
#
_cell.length_a   1.000
_cell.length_b   1.000
_cell.length_c   1.000
_cell.angle_alpha   90.00
_cell.angle_beta   90.00
_cell.angle_gamma   90.00
#
_symmetry.space_group_name_H-M   'P 1'
#
loop_
_entity.id
_entity.type
_entity.pdbx_description
1 polymer ?
#
loop_
_entity_poly.entity_id
_entity_poly.type
_entity_poly.pdbx_seq_one_letter_code
_entity_poly.pdbx_strand_id
1 'polypeptide(L)' 'MSIALHPDHMTAAERLDEIAEILATGAMRLMARKSSRLSADSGDSSVDFTASRSVYGVENKRRNSRP' A
#
# COMPACT_ATOMS: atom_id res chain seq x y z
N MET A 1 -5.22 27.14 2.81
CA MET A 1 -4.07 26.78 1.96
C MET A 1 -2.82 27.23 2.69
N SER A 2 -2.33 26.38 3.58
CA SER A 2 -1.09 26.52 4.34
C SER A 2 0.07 26.23 3.39
N ILE A 3 0.99 27.18 3.22
CA ILE A 3 2.26 26.93 2.54
C ILE A 3 3.05 26.04 3.50
N ALA A 4 3.33 24.79 3.11
CA ALA A 4 4.06 23.86 3.95
C ALA A 4 5.47 24.40 4.21
N LEU A 5 5.67 24.98 5.40
CA LEU A 5 6.99 25.32 5.91
C LEU A 5 7.69 24.03 6.33
N HIS A 6 9.03 23.98 6.25
CA HIS A 6 9.74 22.86 6.85
C HIS A 6 9.39 22.81 8.35
N PRO A 7 9.13 21.63 8.96
CA PRO A 7 8.71 21.52 10.36
C PRO A 7 9.65 22.20 11.36
N ASP A 8 10.93 22.32 11.01
CA ASP A 8 11.95 23.00 11.82
C ASP A 8 11.81 24.54 11.84
N HIS A 9 10.99 25.10 10.96
CA HIS A 9 10.68 26.52 10.89
C HIS A 9 9.31 26.86 11.48
N MET A 10 8.59 25.87 11.99
CA MET A 10 7.29 26.06 12.62
C MET A 10 7.44 26.20 14.14
N THR A 11 6.67 27.10 14.72
CA THR A 11 6.38 27.09 16.15
C THR A 11 5.63 25.81 16.53
N ALA A 12 5.66 25.45 17.82
CA ALA A 12 4.91 24.28 18.31
C ALA A 12 3.40 24.39 18.03
N ALA A 13 2.84 25.60 18.07
CA ALA A 13 1.44 25.86 17.77
C ALA A 13 1.12 25.58 16.29
N GLU A 14 1.93 26.09 15.36
CA GLU A 14 1.74 25.86 13.92
C GLU A 14 1.83 24.38 13.54
N ARG A 15 2.74 23.63 14.17
CA ARG A 15 2.81 22.17 13.97
C ARG A 15 1.55 21.45 14.47
N LEU A 16 1.01 21.88 15.61
CA LEU A 16 -0.23 21.29 16.15
C LEU A 16 -1.42 21.60 15.25
N ASP A 17 -1.51 22.81 14.71
CA ASP A 17 -2.56 23.19 13.76
C ASP A 17 -2.49 22.38 12.46
N GLU A 18 -1.29 22.18 11.91
CA GLU A 18 -1.07 21.33 10.72
C GLU A 18 -1.50 19.88 10.99
N ILE A 19 -1.09 19.31 12.12
CA ILE A 19 -1.47 17.95 12.51
C ILE A 19 -3.00 17.85 12.70
N ALA A 20 -3.62 18.85 13.32
CA ALA A 20 -5.06 18.90 13.51
C ALA A 20 -5.81 18.96 12.16
N GLU A 21 -5.32 19.75 11.20
CA GLU A 21 -5.91 19.84 9.85
C GLU A 21 -5.82 18.51 9.09
N ILE A 22 -4.66 17.85 9.12
CA ILE A 22 -4.45 16.53 8.53
C ILE A 22 -5.39 15.50 9.17
N LEU A 23 -5.45 15.48 10.50
CA LEU A 23 -6.28 14.54 11.25
C LEU A 23 -7.77 14.76 10.98
N ALA A 24 -8.23 16.01 11.01
CA ALA A 24 -9.62 16.36 10.73
C ALA A 24 -10.01 15.92 9.31
N THR A 25 -9.13 16.14 8.32
CA THR A 25 -9.34 15.69 6.95
C THR A 25 -9.44 14.17 6.85
N GLY A 26 -8.55 13.44 7.54
CA GLY A 26 -8.59 11.98 7.63
C GLY A 26 -9.88 11.46 8.28
N ALA A 27 -10.26 12.06 9.40
CA ALA A 27 -11.49 11.71 10.14
C ALA A 27 -12.74 11.97 9.28
N MET A 28 -12.83 13.11 8.61
CA MET A 28 -13.94 13.41 7.70
C MET A 28 -14.03 12.36 6.57
N ARG A 29 -12.91 11.97 5.96
CA ARG A 29 -12.90 10.90 4.94
C ARG A 29 -13.35 9.57 5.51
N LEU A 30 -12.91 9.21 6.73
CA LEU A 30 -13.30 7.96 7.39
C LEU A 30 -14.80 7.95 7.73
N MET A 31 -15.33 9.05 8.25
CA MET A 31 -16.75 9.18 8.60
C MET A 31 -17.64 9.27 7.37
N ALA A 32 -17.19 9.95 6.30
CA ALA A 32 -17.90 10.02 5.02
C ALA A 32 -17.96 8.65 4.34
N ARG A 33 -16.93 7.82 4.55
CA ARG A 33 -16.99 6.37 4.29
C ARG A 33 -17.85 5.71 5.37
N LYS A 34 -19.14 6.06 5.43
CA LYS A 34 -20.18 5.23 6.05
C LYS A 34 -19.90 3.82 5.54
N SER A 35 -19.44 2.94 6.42
CA SER A 35 -18.98 1.59 6.08
C SER A 35 -20.08 0.86 5.30
N SER A 36 -20.06 0.94 3.97
CA SER A 36 -20.72 -0.06 3.15
C SER A 36 -20.02 -1.34 3.53
N ARG A 37 -20.80 -2.34 3.96
CA ARG A 37 -20.27 -3.63 4.37
C ARG A 37 -19.42 -4.17 3.21
N LEU A 38 -18.10 -4.04 3.31
CA LEU A 38 -17.16 -4.80 2.49
C LEU A 38 -17.07 -6.26 2.97
N SER A 39 -17.78 -6.61 4.05
CA SER A 39 -18.19 -7.98 4.29
C SER A 39 -19.53 -8.19 3.59
N ALA A 40 -19.47 -8.53 2.29
CA ALA A 40 -20.51 -9.36 1.73
C ALA A 40 -20.47 -10.66 2.55
N ASP A 41 -21.57 -10.91 3.23
CA ASP A 41 -21.88 -12.20 3.82
C ASP A 41 -21.64 -13.30 2.76
N SER A 42 -20.84 -14.30 3.12
CA SER A 42 -20.71 -15.61 2.46
C SER A 42 -19.97 -15.68 1.11
N GLY A 43 -18.74 -16.20 1.14
CA GLY A 43 -18.12 -16.85 -0.02
C GLY A 43 -16.61 -16.99 0.12
N ASP A 44 -16.14 -18.18 0.49
CA ASP A 44 -14.72 -18.55 0.50
C ASP A 44 -13.98 -18.03 -0.74
N SER A 45 -12.98 -17.18 -0.54
CA SER A 45 -11.99 -16.89 -1.58
C SER A 45 -11.02 -18.07 -1.65
N SER A 46 -11.47 -19.17 -2.26
CA SER A 46 -10.58 -20.26 -2.65
C SER A 46 -9.77 -19.80 -3.86
N VAL A 47 -8.49 -19.55 -3.65
CA VAL A 47 -7.53 -19.33 -4.72
C VAL A 47 -6.98 -20.71 -5.11
N ASP A 48 -7.52 -21.28 -6.19
CA ASP A 48 -6.97 -22.50 -6.78
C ASP A 48 -5.66 -22.15 -7.50
N PHE A 49 -4.55 -22.19 -6.75
CA PHE A 49 -3.24 -22.09 -7.35
C PHE A 49 -2.92 -23.42 -8.01
N THR A 50 -3.08 -23.50 -9.33
CA THR A 50 -2.38 -24.54 -10.08
C THR A 50 -0.90 -24.44 -9.74
N ALA A 51 -0.34 -25.49 -9.14
CA ALA A 51 1.05 -25.50 -8.73
C ALA A 51 1.91 -25.22 -9.97
N SER A 52 2.42 -24.00 -10.10
CA SER A 52 3.44 -23.72 -11.11
C SER A 52 4.65 -24.54 -10.72
N ARG A 53 4.93 -25.56 -11.53
CA ARG A 53 6.05 -26.48 -11.37
C ARG A 53 7.30 -25.68 -11.04
N SER A 54 7.85 -25.88 -9.85
CA SER A 54 9.17 -25.36 -9.49
C SER A 54 10.18 -25.91 -10.50
N VAL A 55 10.68 -25.06 -11.39
CA VAL A 55 11.79 -25.40 -12.29
C VAL A 55 13.07 -25.08 -11.54
N TYR A 56 13.49 -26.00 -10.67
CA TYR A 56 14.89 -26.05 -10.25
C TYR A 56 15.75 -26.10 -11.52
N GLY A 57 16.66 -25.12 -11.66
CA GLY A 57 17.42 -24.87 -12.87
C GLY A 57 18.22 -26.09 -13.32
N VAL A 58 17.73 -26.76 -14.37
CA VAL A 58 18.50 -27.79 -15.07
C VAL A 58 19.42 -27.11 -16.08
N GLU A 59 20.70 -27.12 -15.70
CA GLU A 59 21.88 -27.27 -16.55
C GLU A 59 22.13 -26.21 -17.64
N ASN A 60 23.05 -25.29 -17.33
CA ASN A 60 23.66 -24.42 -18.31
C ASN A 60 24.81 -25.17 -19.02
N LYS A 61 24.46 -26.10 -19.93
CA LYS A 61 25.44 -26.74 -20.82
C LYS A 61 25.89 -25.73 -21.88
N ARG A 62 26.92 -24.95 -21.55
CA ARG A 62 27.65 -24.13 -22.54
C ARG A 62 28.29 -25.07 -23.57
N ARG A 63 27.62 -25.28 -24.70
CA ARG A 63 28.25 -25.81 -25.90
C ARG A 63 29.15 -24.72 -26.48
N ASN A 64 30.43 -24.75 -26.12
CA ASN A 64 31.43 -24.02 -26.89
C ASN A 64 31.55 -24.68 -28.28
N SER A 65 31.16 -23.88 -29.28
CA SER A 65 31.74 -23.70 -30.62
C SER A 65 32.24 -24.92 -31.42
N ARG A 66 31.49 -25.15 -32.51
CA ARG A 66 31.81 -25.67 -33.86
C ARG A 66 33.22 -25.29 -34.41
N PRO A 67 33.52 -25.72 -35.65
CA PRO A 67 34.01 -27.02 -36.12
C PRO A 67 35.55 -27.12 -36.16
#